data_AF-A0A6L2KYY3-F1
#
_entry.id   AF-A0A6L2KYY3-F1
#
_cell.length_a   1.000
_cell.length_b   1.000
_cell.length_c   1.000
_cell.angle_alpha   90.00
_cell.angle_beta   90.00
_cell.angle_gamma   90.00
#
_symmetry.space_group_name_H-M   'P 1'
#
loop_
_entity.id
_entity.type
_entity.pdbx_description
1 polymer ?
#
loop_
_entity_poly.entity_id
_entity_poly.type
_entity_poly.pdbx_seq_one_letter_code
_entity_poly.pdbx_strand_id
1 'polypeptide(L)'
;MATDPKDVQRQTIRTLREELVADVTLANNLLLKLNRYLDQLKNRKPDMLRLEALGDHPLIKFDVTTMDKSARANMINSQDLMSTRTDLMRTIAEKEKLLRSYRSM
;
A
#
# COMPACT_ATOMS: atom_id res chain seq x y z
N MET A 1 -38.85 -0.46 -1.15
CA MET A 1 -37.87 0.20 -2.06
C MET A 1 -37.99 1.70 -1.82
N ALA A 2 -36.88 2.42 -1.61
CA ALA A 2 -36.93 3.87 -1.42
C ALA A 2 -37.46 4.52 -2.70
N THR A 3 -38.68 5.08 -2.64
CA THR A 3 -39.36 5.73 -3.76
C THR A 3 -39.19 7.26 -3.74
N ASP A 4 -38.67 7.83 -2.64
CA ASP A 4 -38.33 9.26 -2.55
C ASP A 4 -36.87 9.50 -3.00
N PRO A 5 -36.63 10.39 -3.98
CA PRO A 5 -35.28 10.84 -4.36
C PRO A 5 -34.39 11.26 -3.19
N LYS A 6 -34.95 11.84 -2.12
CA LYS A 6 -34.20 12.24 -0.92
C LYS A 6 -33.71 11.06 -0.10
N ASP A 7 -34.48 9.97 -0.04
CA ASP A 7 -34.07 8.75 0.65
C ASP A 7 -32.95 8.05 -0.11
N VAL A 8 -33.04 8.02 -1.45
CA VAL A 8 -31.96 7.53 -2.32
C VAL A 8 -30.69 8.36 -2.12
N GLN A 9 -30.80 9.70 -2.11
CA GLN A 9 -29.67 10.60 -1.88
C GLN A 9 -29.01 10.35 -0.51
N ARG A 10 -29.80 10.24 0.57
CA ARG A 10 -29.31 9.95 1.93
C ARG A 10 -28.61 8.61 1.99
N GLN A 11 -29.18 7.58 1.37
CA GLN A 11 -28.59 6.25 1.33
C GLN A 11 -27.27 6.26 0.57
N THR A 12 -27.20 6.91 -0.59
CA THR A 12 -25.96 7.06 -1.36
C THR A 12 -24.87 7.80 -0.59
N ILE A 13 -25.22 8.91 0.08
CA ILE A 13 -24.27 9.65 0.93
C ILE A 13 -23.74 8.76 2.06
N ARG A 14 -24.60 7.94 2.67
CA ARG A 14 -24.21 7.01 3.73
C ARG A 14 -23.23 5.95 3.20
N THR A 15 -23.59 5.26 2.12
CA THR A 15 -22.73 4.23 1.50
C THR A 15 -21.37 4.82 1.11
N LEU A 16 -21.35 5.99 0.47
CA LEU A 16 -20.10 6.66 0.08
C LEU A 16 -19.21 6.98 1.29
N ARG A 17 -19.78 7.38 2.43
CA ARG A 17 -19.01 7.65 3.65
C ARG A 17 -18.41 6.36 4.24
N GLU A 18 -19.19 5.30 4.30
CA GLU A 18 -18.75 4.00 4.81
C GLU A 18 -17.60 3.44 3.96
N GLU A 19 -17.73 3.50 2.63
CA GLU A 19 -16.66 3.12 1.72
C GLU A 19 -15.41 4.00 1.88
N LEU A 20 -15.58 5.33 2.02
CA LEU A 20 -14.44 6.24 2.16
C LEU A 20 -13.62 5.94 3.42
N VAL A 21 -14.28 5.61 4.53
CA VAL A 21 -13.60 5.22 5.77
C VAL A 21 -12.80 3.92 5.57
N ALA A 22 -13.39 2.93 4.87
CA ALA A 22 -12.71 1.69 4.55
C ALA A 22 -11.49 1.93 3.64
N ASP A 23 -11.64 2.74 2.60
CA ASP A 23 -10.57 3.07 1.66
C ASP A 23 -9.42 3.82 2.34
N VAL A 24 -9.71 4.80 3.21
CA VAL A 24 -8.69 5.54 3.97
C VAL A 24 -7.93 4.58 4.91
N THR A 25 -8.65 3.69 5.57
CA THR A 25 -8.06 2.67 6.45
C THR A 25 -7.13 1.75 5.64
N LEU A 26 -7.56 1.32 4.46
CA LEU A 26 -6.76 0.50 3.57
C LEU A 26 -5.49 1.25 3.09
N ALA A 27 -5.61 2.52 2.70
CA ALA A 27 -4.47 3.34 2.27
C ALA A 27 -3.40 3.49 3.36
N ASN A 28 -3.82 3.62 4.63
CA ASN A 28 -2.91 3.67 5.77
C ASN A 28 -2.25 2.31 6.04
N ASN A 29 -2.99 1.21 5.92
CA ASN A 29 -2.44 -0.14 6.05
C ASN A 29 -1.42 -0.46 4.95
N LEU A 30 -1.68 -0.02 3.70
CA LEU A 30 -0.73 -0.15 2.60
C LEU A 30 0.55 0.64 2.87
N LEU A 31 0.44 1.86 3.41
CA LEU A 31 1.60 2.67 3.80
C LEU A 31 2.45 1.98 4.88
N LEU A 32 1.81 1.40 5.89
CA LEU A 32 2.53 0.65 6.94
C LEU A 32 3.30 -0.54 6.35
N LYS A 33 2.67 -1.31 5.45
CA LYS A 33 3.33 -2.43 4.76
C LYS A 33 4.48 -1.95 3.89
N LEU A 34 4.30 -0.85 3.16
CA LEU A 34 5.35 -0.25 2.34
C LEU A 34 6.57 0.12 3.19
N ASN A 35 6.36 0.83 4.30
CA ASN A 35 7.43 1.21 5.22
C ASN A 35 8.21 -0.01 5.72
N ARG A 36 7.51 -1.09 6.07
CA ARG A 36 8.16 -2.34 6.50
C ARG A 36 9.08 -2.92 5.43
N TYR A 37 8.66 -2.93 4.17
CA TYR A 37 9.52 -3.43 3.07
C TYR A 37 10.72 -2.51 2.83
N LEU A 38 10.52 -1.20 2.88
CA LEU A 38 11.60 -0.22 2.74
C LEU A 38 12.64 -0.34 3.87
N ASP A 39 12.19 -0.53 5.11
CA ASP A 39 13.09 -0.74 6.25
C ASP A 39 13.90 -2.04 6.10
N GLN A 40 13.26 -3.13 5.67
CA GLN A 40 13.97 -4.38 5.39
C GLN A 40 15.03 -4.22 4.29
N LEU A 41 14.73 -3.45 3.24
CA LEU A 41 15.69 -3.17 2.17
C LEU A 41 16.87 -2.32 2.67
N LYS A 42 16.58 -1.28 3.47
CA LYS A 42 17.58 -0.38 4.04
C LYS A 42 18.57 -1.13 4.95
N ASN A 43 18.05 -2.03 5.80
CA ASN A 43 18.87 -2.77 6.76
C ASN A 43 19.65 -3.93 6.10
N ARG A 44 19.20 -4.46 4.95
CA ARG A 44 19.89 -5.56 4.26
C ARG A 44 21.25 -5.19 3.65
N LYS A 45 21.40 -3.97 3.14
CA LYS A 45 22.64 -3.54 2.46
C LYS A 45 23.88 -3.64 3.36
N PRO A 46 23.89 -3.14 4.62
CA PRO A 46 25.04 -3.31 5.50
C PRO A 46 25.27 -4.77 5.91
N ASP A 47 24.23 -5.59 6.06
CA ASP A 47 24.38 -7.01 6.39
C ASP A 47 25.02 -7.80 5.25
N MET A 48 24.63 -7.50 4.00
CA MET A 48 25.21 -8.12 2.81
C MET A 48 26.69 -7.78 2.67
N LEU A 49 27.09 -6.52 2.90
CA LEU A 49 28.49 -6.09 2.90
C LEU A 49 29.32 -6.79 3.98
N ARG A 50 28.74 -7.03 5.16
CA ARG A 50 29.40 -7.78 6.25
C ARG A 50 29.60 -9.24 5.87
N LEU A 51 28.61 -9.87 5.24
CA LEU A 51 28.69 -11.25 4.77
C LEU A 51 29.74 -11.40 3.66
N GLU A 52 29.76 -10.51 2.67
CA GLU A 52 30.76 -10.52 1.60
C GLU A 52 32.19 -10.36 2.14
N ALA A 53 32.37 -9.62 3.23
CA ALA A 53 33.68 -9.44 3.88
C ALA A 53 34.21 -10.71 4.59
N LEU A 54 33.37 -11.72 4.85
CA LEU A 54 33.77 -12.97 5.51
C LEU A 54 34.54 -13.93 4.58
N GLY A 55 34.73 -13.58 3.31
CA GLY A 55 35.55 -14.31 2.35
C GLY A 55 34.78 -15.28 1.46
N ASP A 56 35.50 -15.98 0.59
CA ASP A 56 34.91 -16.84 -0.43
C ASP A 56 34.61 -18.26 0.09
N HIS A 57 33.51 -18.40 0.83
CA HIS A 57 32.98 -19.70 1.26
C HIS A 57 31.64 -20.00 0.56
N PRO A 58 31.37 -21.26 0.14
CA PRO A 58 30.11 -21.62 -0.52
C PRO A 58 28.85 -21.24 0.29
N LEU A 59 28.89 -21.37 1.62
CA LEU A 59 27.77 -20.96 2.49
C LEU A 59 27.55 -19.44 2.48
N ILE A 60 28.62 -18.65 2.47
CA ILE A 60 28.53 -17.18 2.38
C ILE A 60 27.91 -16.77 1.04
N LYS A 61 28.37 -17.37 -0.07
CA LYS A 61 27.79 -17.14 -1.41
C LYS A 61 26.30 -17.50 -1.46
N PHE A 62 25.91 -18.61 -0.83
CA PHE A 62 24.51 -19.02 -0.74
C PHE A 62 23.66 -18.00 0.03
N ASP A 63 24.15 -17.53 1.18
CA ASP A 63 23.46 -16.54 2.01
C ASP A 63 23.31 -15.20 1.29
N VAL A 64 24.39 -14.70 0.67
CA VAL A 64 24.39 -13.48 -0.15
C VAL A 64 23.38 -13.60 -1.30
N THR A 65 23.37 -14.73 -2.01
CA THR A 65 22.41 -14.99 -3.10
C THR A 65 20.96 -15.00 -2.60
N THR A 66 20.71 -15.59 -1.43
CA THR A 66 19.38 -15.65 -0.82
C THR A 66 18.91 -14.28 -0.36
N MET A 67 19.81 -13.48 0.23
CA MET A 67 19.55 -12.08 0.58
C MET A 67 19.23 -11.22 -0.65
N ASP A 68 19.95 -11.41 -1.76
CA ASP A 68 19.72 -10.66 -3.00
C ASP A 68 18.37 -11.01 -3.65
N LYS A 69 18.02 -12.30 -3.72
CA LYS A 69 16.69 -12.74 -4.20
C LYS A 69 15.56 -12.15 -3.37
N SER A 70 15.70 -12.18 -2.05
CA SER A 70 14.69 -11.64 -1.16
C SER A 70 14.63 -10.11 -1.18
N ALA A 71 15.74 -9.41 -1.45
CA ALA A 71 15.76 -7.96 -1.69
C ALA A 71 14.99 -7.61 -2.97
N ARG A 72 15.22 -8.33 -4.06
CA ARG A 72 14.44 -8.16 -5.30
C ARG A 72 12.94 -8.35 -5.07
N ALA A 73 12.54 -9.39 -4.35
CA ALA A 73 11.13 -9.62 -4.01
C ALA A 73 10.53 -8.47 -3.19
N ASN A 74 11.25 -7.98 -2.17
CA ASN A 74 10.81 -6.84 -1.37
C ASN A 74 10.68 -5.56 -2.20
N MET A 75 11.58 -5.33 -3.17
CA MET A 75 11.51 -4.20 -4.07
C MET A 75 10.26 -4.25 -4.96
N ILE A 76 9.98 -5.39 -5.59
CA ILE A 76 8.78 -5.59 -6.41
C ILE A 76 7.52 -5.34 -5.56
N ASN A 77 7.43 -5.97 -4.38
CA ASN A 77 6.31 -5.77 -3.47
C ASN A 77 6.14 -4.29 -3.07
N SER A 78 7.24 -3.57 -2.84
CA SER A 78 7.17 -2.14 -2.50
C SER A 78 6.63 -1.29 -3.65
N GLN A 79 7.01 -1.61 -4.90
CA GLN A 79 6.51 -0.93 -6.10
C GLN A 79 5.02 -1.19 -6.30
N ASP A 80 4.57 -2.45 -6.17
CA ASP A 80 3.17 -2.83 -6.32
C ASP A 80 2.28 -2.16 -5.26
N LEU A 81 2.74 -2.14 -4.01
CA LEU A 81 2.04 -1.46 -2.91
C LEU A 81 1.97 0.05 -3.12
N MET A 82 3.06 0.67 -3.62
CA MET A 82 3.07 2.10 -3.93
C MET A 82 2.10 2.44 -5.06
N SER A 83 2.06 1.63 -6.12
CA SER A 83 1.11 1.81 -7.23
C SER A 83 -0.33 1.66 -6.75
N THR A 84 -0.62 0.56 -6.05
CA THR A 84 -1.96 0.28 -5.49
C THR A 84 -2.43 1.40 -4.57
N ARG A 85 -1.54 1.91 -3.71
CA ARG A 85 -1.86 3.02 -2.81
C ARG A 85 -2.12 4.31 -3.59
N THR A 86 -1.39 4.57 -4.67
CA THR A 86 -1.58 5.76 -5.52
C THR A 86 -2.95 5.72 -6.19
N ASP A 87 -3.33 4.58 -6.77
CA ASP A 87 -4.66 4.41 -7.36
C ASP A 87 -5.78 4.55 -6.32
N LEU A 88 -5.61 3.93 -5.15
CA LEU A 88 -6.58 4.06 -4.07
C LEU A 88 -6.76 5.51 -3.62
N MET A 89 -5.66 6.27 -3.54
CA MET A 89 -5.72 7.69 -3.18
C MET A 89 -6.47 8.53 -4.22
N ARG A 90 -6.30 8.21 -5.50
CA ARG A 90 -7.10 8.82 -6.59
C ARG A 90 -8.58 8.51 -6.43
N THR A 91 -8.95 7.25 -6.19
CA THR A 91 -10.35 6.84 -5.98
C THR A 91 -10.97 7.51 -4.75
N ILE A 92 -10.22 7.66 -3.66
CA ILE A 92 -10.70 8.40 -2.47
C ILE A 92 -11.03 9.85 -2.84
N ALA A 93 -10.15 10.55 -3.56
CA ALA A 93 -10.39 11.92 -3.98
C ALA A 93 -11.62 12.05 -4.90
N GLU A 94 -11.83 11.09 -5.80
CA GLU A 94 -13.02 11.00 -6.66
C GLU A 94 -14.30 10.81 -5.82
N LYS A 95 -14.29 9.89 -4.85
CA LYS A 95 -15.42 9.66 -3.92
C LYS A 95 -15.72 10.87 -3.05
N GLU A 96 -14.70 11.59 -2.56
CA GLU A 96 -14.92 12.84 -1.82
C GLU A 96 -15.58 13.92 -2.69
N LYS A 97 -15.16 14.05 -3.96
CA LYS A 97 -15.78 14.98 -4.91
C LYS A 97 -17.24 14.61 -5.15
N LEU A 98 -17.53 13.33 -5.34
CA LEU A 98 -18.89 12.83 -5.52
C LEU A 98 -19.76 13.11 -4.28
N LEU A 99 -19.22 12.85 -3.09
CA LEU A 99 -19.89 13.14 -1.82
C LEU A 99 -20.23 14.63 -1.66
N ARG A 100 -19.32 15.53 -2.07
CA ARG A 100 -19.57 16.97 -2.10
C ARG A 100 -20.71 17.32 -3.05
N SER A 101 -20.71 16.74 -4.25
CA SER A 101 -21.78 16.94 -5.24
C SER A 101 -23.15 16.51 -4.72
N TYR A 102 -23.25 15.34 -4.07
CA TYR A 102 -24.52 14.88 -3.51
C TYR A 102 -25.03 15.73 -2.35
N ARG A 103 -24.17 16.45 -1.62
CA ARG A 103 -24.61 17.36 -0.55
C ARG A 103 -25.07 18.72 -1.05
N SER A 104 -24.62 19.12 -2.24
CA SER A 104 -25.00 20.40 -2.86
C SER A 104 -26.25 20.33 -3.73
N MET A 105 -26.74 19.11 -4.03
CA MET A 105 -28.02 18.87 -4.70
C MET A 105 -29.17 18.86 -3.69
#